data_AF-A0A7S2IVG5-F1
#
_entry.id   AF-A0A7S2IVG5-F1
#
_cell.length_a   1.000
_cell.length_b   1.000
_cell.length_c   1.000
_cell.angle_alpha   90.00
_cell.angle_beta   90.00
_cell.angle_gamma   90.00
#
_symmetry.space_group_name_H-M   'P 1'
#
loop_
_entity.id
_entity.type
_entity.pdbx_description
1 polymer ?
#
loop_
_entity_poly.entity_id
_entity_poly.type
_entity_poly.pdbx_seq_one_letter_code
_entity_poly.pdbx_strand_id
1 'polypeptide(L)'
;RLPQTGRTAGEGQSPGELVRALLAEAISTLQPVVQELEGGIVKQVAEVVTPEFSTVRGILPLYRFVTNKPVPTNPSDYVQASLRPIAGLRDALADTVAADVAAGWVRGAVDAAAEEFSSQASQLLESTR
;
A
#
# COMPACT_ATOMS: atom_id res chain seq x y z
N ARG A 1 50.07 -39.07 -27.73
CA ARG A 1 48.78 -39.02 -27.00
C ARG A 1 48.58 -37.59 -26.52
N LEU A 2 47.77 -36.81 -27.24
CA LEU A 2 47.35 -35.46 -26.83
C LEU A 2 45.94 -35.58 -26.26
N PRO A 3 45.63 -34.96 -25.11
CA PRO A 3 44.30 -35.00 -24.54
C PRO A 3 43.34 -34.16 -25.39
N GLN A 4 42.29 -34.79 -25.88
CA GLN A 4 41.07 -34.11 -26.26
C GLN A 4 40.34 -33.74 -24.96
N THR A 5 40.16 -32.44 -24.72
CA THR A 5 39.18 -31.96 -23.74
C THR A 5 38.28 -30.95 -24.43
N GLY A 6 37.09 -31.44 -24.80
CA GLY A 6 35.84 -30.76 -24.52
C GLY A 6 35.61 -29.42 -25.21
N ARG A 7 35.36 -29.48 -26.51
CA ARG A 7 34.51 -28.47 -27.16
C ARG A 7 33.06 -28.89 -26.91
N THR A 8 32.31 -28.13 -26.10
CA THR A 8 30.85 -27.84 -26.25
C THR A 8 30.35 -26.93 -25.11
N ALA A 9 30.93 -25.74 -24.93
CA ALA A 9 30.24 -24.65 -24.22
C ALA A 9 29.47 -23.83 -25.26
N GLY A 10 28.30 -24.32 -25.67
CA GLY A 10 27.47 -23.67 -26.69
C GLY A 10 26.43 -24.57 -27.35
N GLU A 11 25.92 -25.59 -26.65
CA GLU A 11 24.78 -26.36 -27.14
C GLU A 11 23.50 -25.55 -26.93
N GLY A 12 23.08 -24.91 -28.03
CA GLY A 12 21.74 -24.45 -28.38
C GLY A 12 20.69 -24.39 -27.27
N GLN A 13 20.67 -23.29 -26.52
CA GLN A 13 19.40 -22.84 -25.95
C GLN A 13 18.46 -22.56 -27.12
N SER A 14 17.31 -23.23 -27.12
CA SER A 14 16.26 -22.92 -28.08
C SER A 14 15.90 -21.43 -27.94
N PRO A 15 15.57 -20.72 -29.03
CA PRO A 15 15.20 -19.30 -28.95
C PRO A 15 14.13 -19.01 -27.88
N GLY A 16 13.21 -19.94 -27.64
CA GLY A 16 12.20 -19.83 -26.58
C GLY A 16 12.75 -19.96 -25.15
N GLU A 17 13.83 -20.72 -24.93
CA GLU A 17 14.52 -20.77 -23.63
C GLU A 17 15.31 -19.48 -23.37
N LEU A 18 15.96 -18.94 -24.39
CA LEU A 18 16.67 -17.67 -24.28
C LEU A 18 15.70 -16.52 -23.96
N VAL A 19 14.56 -16.44 -24.66
CA VAL A 19 13.53 -15.43 -24.39
C VAL A 19 12.96 -15.57 -22.98
N ARG A 20 12.71 -16.79 -22.50
CA ARG A 20 12.25 -17.03 -21.13
C ARG A 20 13.29 -16.65 -20.08
N ALA A 21 14.56 -16.95 -20.31
CA ALA A 21 15.65 -16.57 -19.42
C ALA A 21 15.76 -15.04 -19.31
N LEU A 22 15.73 -14.34 -20.45
CA LEU A 22 15.76 -12.87 -20.47
C LEU A 22 14.54 -12.23 -19.80
N LEU A 23 13.34 -12.81 -20.01
CA LEU A 23 12.12 -12.36 -19.33
C LEU A 23 12.21 -12.57 -17.82
N ALA A 24 12.70 -13.74 -17.38
CA ALA A 24 12.87 -14.03 -15.96
C ALA A 24 13.89 -13.09 -15.29
N GLU A 25 14.99 -12.80 -15.98
CA GLU A 25 16.00 -11.84 -15.54
C GLU A 25 15.41 -10.41 -15.43
N ALA A 26 14.69 -9.97 -16.46
CA ALA A 26 14.01 -8.68 -16.46
C ALA A 26 12.99 -8.58 -15.31
N ILE A 27 12.17 -9.61 -15.09
CA ILE A 27 11.24 -9.67 -13.96
C ILE A 27 12.00 -9.57 -12.64
N SER A 28 13.07 -10.36 -12.46
CA SER A 28 13.84 -10.36 -11.21
C SER A 28 14.49 -9.01 -10.90
N THR A 29 14.82 -8.24 -11.94
CA THR A 29 15.43 -6.91 -11.84
C THR A 29 14.39 -5.83 -11.60
N LEU A 30 13.20 -5.94 -12.20
CA LEU A 30 12.12 -4.96 -12.07
C LEU A 30 11.32 -5.15 -10.78
N GLN A 31 11.22 -6.37 -10.27
CA GLN A 31 10.42 -6.70 -9.08
C GLN A 31 10.78 -5.84 -7.84
N PRO A 32 12.06 -5.64 -7.49
CA PRO A 32 12.44 -4.77 -6.36
C PRO A 32 12.01 -3.32 -6.58
N VAL A 33 12.11 -2.81 -7.81
CA VAL A 33 11.72 -1.43 -8.15
C VAL A 33 10.21 -1.24 -8.00
N VAL A 34 9.42 -2.25 -8.42
CA VAL A 34 7.96 -2.24 -8.23
C VAL A 34 7.60 -2.27 -6.74
N GLN A 35 8.30 -3.06 -5.93
CA GLN A 35 8.10 -3.12 -4.47
C GLN A 35 8.46 -1.80 -3.79
N GLU A 36 9.54 -1.14 -4.21
CA GLU A 36 9.93 0.17 -3.71
C GLU A 36 8.89 1.24 -4.06
N LEU A 37 8.37 1.21 -5.29
CA LEU A 37 7.29 2.10 -5.72
C LEU A 37 6.01 1.89 -4.90
N GLU A 38 5.60 0.63 -4.71
CA GLU A 38 4.46 0.28 -3.87
C GLU A 38 4.64 0.81 -2.44
N GLY A 39 5.79 0.55 -1.83
CA GLY A 39 6.11 1.05 -0.49
C GLY A 39 6.09 2.58 -0.41
N GLY A 40 6.60 3.26 -1.44
CA GLY A 40 6.58 4.71 -1.55
C GLY A 40 5.17 5.28 -1.65
N ILE A 41 4.30 4.66 -2.47
CA ILE A 41 2.90 5.05 -2.62
C ILE A 41 2.15 4.87 -1.31
N VAL A 42 2.28 3.70 -0.67
CA VAL A 42 1.62 3.41 0.61
C VAL A 42 2.06 4.40 1.68
N LYS A 43 3.37 4.67 1.78
CA LYS A 43 3.91 5.65 2.72
C LYS A 43 3.37 7.05 2.48
N GLN A 44 3.35 7.51 1.23
CA GLN A 44 2.87 8.84 0.89
C GLN A 44 1.37 9.01 1.20
N VAL A 45 0.58 7.97 0.94
CA VAL A 45 -0.86 7.98 1.28
C VAL A 45 -1.04 7.99 2.80
N ALA A 46 -0.28 7.18 3.54
CA ALA A 46 -0.30 7.19 4.99
C ALA A 46 0.07 8.58 5.55
N GLU A 47 1.10 9.25 5.02
CA GLU A 47 1.50 10.60 5.44
C GLU A 47 0.40 11.66 5.22
N VAL A 48 -0.46 11.49 4.20
CA VAL A 48 -1.59 12.40 3.95
C VAL A 48 -2.80 12.05 4.81
N VAL A 49 -3.05 10.76 5.06
CA VAL A 49 -4.21 10.28 5.83
C VAL A 49 -4.01 10.42 7.35
N THR A 50 -2.78 10.22 7.84
CA THR A 50 -2.47 10.21 9.29
C THR A 50 -2.79 11.53 10.00
N PRO A 51 -2.50 12.72 9.44
CA PRO A 51 -2.89 13.99 10.04
C PRO A 51 -4.41 14.11 10.16
N GLU A 52 -5.14 13.56 9.20
CA GLU A 52 -6.59 13.49 9.26
C GLU A 52 -7.08 12.58 10.39
N PHE A 53 -6.25 11.76 11.05
CA PHE A 53 -6.62 11.01 12.28
C PHE A 53 -6.31 11.78 13.58
N SER A 54 -5.49 12.83 13.52
CA SER A 54 -5.15 13.63 14.71
C SER A 54 -6.37 14.37 15.29
N THR A 55 -7.34 14.72 14.44
CA THR A 55 -8.60 15.36 14.85
C THR A 55 -9.49 14.44 15.72
N VAL A 56 -9.23 13.11 15.79
CA VAL A 56 -9.85 12.18 16.76
C VAL A 56 -9.67 12.71 18.18
N ARG A 57 -8.51 13.33 18.48
CA ARG A 57 -8.24 13.93 19.79
C ARG A 57 -9.20 15.09 20.12
N GLY A 58 -9.71 15.78 19.10
CA GLY A 58 -10.72 16.84 19.22
C GLY A 58 -12.15 16.34 19.43
N ILE A 59 -12.42 15.03 19.25
CA ILE A 59 -13.75 14.42 19.39
C ILE A 59 -14.16 14.32 20.88
N LEU A 60 -13.21 14.08 21.79
CA LEU A 60 -13.48 13.97 23.24
C LEU A 60 -14.10 15.25 23.83
N PRO A 61 -13.58 16.46 23.55
CA PRO A 61 -14.25 17.71 23.89
C PRO A 61 -15.65 17.83 23.27
N LEU A 62 -15.82 17.49 21.99
CA LEU A 62 -17.10 17.60 21.28
C LEU A 62 -18.20 16.70 21.85
N TYR A 63 -17.88 15.46 22.21
CA TYR A 63 -18.85 14.52 22.78
C TYR A 63 -19.20 14.81 24.25
N ARG A 64 -18.29 15.40 25.03
CA ARG A 64 -18.59 15.82 26.41
C ARG A 64 -19.67 16.90 26.50
N PHE A 65 -19.93 17.66 25.43
CA PHE A 65 -20.96 18.70 25.38
C PHE A 65 -22.29 18.28 24.72
N VAL A 66 -22.34 17.13 24.02
CA VAL A 66 -23.48 16.77 23.14
C VAL A 66 -23.93 15.32 23.41
N THR A 67 -24.37 15.02 24.62
CA THR A 67 -24.71 13.64 25.07
C THR A 67 -26.12 13.13 24.70
N ASN A 68 -26.86 13.79 23.79
CA ASN A 68 -28.21 13.35 23.39
C ASN A 68 -28.37 12.95 21.91
N LYS A 69 -27.28 12.76 21.15
CA LYS A 69 -27.39 12.34 19.74
C LYS A 69 -27.36 10.81 19.59
N PRO A 70 -28.25 10.23 18.75
CA PRO A 70 -28.24 8.80 18.46
C PRO A 70 -26.93 8.38 17.78
N VAL A 71 -26.55 7.12 17.97
CA VAL A 71 -25.34 6.53 17.37
C VAL A 71 -25.37 6.74 15.85
N PRO A 72 -24.34 7.37 15.25
CA PRO A 72 -24.31 7.59 13.80
C PRO A 72 -24.33 6.26 13.04
N THR A 73 -25.24 6.13 12.08
CA THR A 73 -25.32 4.98 11.16
C THR A 73 -24.38 5.11 9.96
N ASN A 74 -23.80 6.29 9.74
CA ASN A 74 -22.79 6.56 8.73
C ASN A 74 -21.42 6.74 9.40
N PRO A 75 -20.31 6.41 8.72
CA PRO A 75 -18.99 6.88 9.16
C PRO A 75 -19.07 8.39 9.34
N SER A 76 -18.49 8.89 10.43
CA SER A 76 -18.52 10.33 10.70
C SER A 76 -17.95 11.09 9.50
N ASP A 77 -18.43 12.30 9.23
CA ASP A 77 -17.91 13.19 8.16
C ASP A 77 -16.37 13.28 8.20
N TYR A 78 -15.84 13.12 9.41
CA TYR A 78 -14.44 12.98 9.71
C TYR A 78 -13.76 11.77 9.07
N VAL A 79 -14.28 10.56 9.26
CA VAL A 79 -13.76 9.34 8.58
C VAL A 79 -13.89 9.48 7.06
N GLN A 80 -14.96 10.10 6.58
CA GLN A 80 -15.14 10.32 5.14
C GLN A 80 -14.07 11.28 4.56
N ALA A 81 -13.69 12.32 5.30
CA ALA A 81 -12.59 13.21 4.94
C ALA A 81 -11.24 12.46 4.96
N SER A 82 -10.97 11.67 6.00
CA SER A 82 -9.73 10.89 6.12
C SER A 82 -9.57 9.83 5.02
N LEU A 83 -10.66 9.32 4.45
CA LEU A 83 -10.62 8.32 3.36
C LEU A 83 -10.50 8.94 1.95
N ARG A 84 -10.67 10.25 1.81
CA ARG A 84 -10.59 10.92 0.49
C ARG A 84 -9.25 10.72 -0.22
N PRO A 85 -8.07 10.77 0.44
CA PRO A 85 -6.80 10.49 -0.22
C PRO A 85 -6.71 9.05 -0.78
N ILE A 86 -7.31 8.07 -0.09
CA ILE A 86 -7.36 6.67 -0.54
C ILE A 86 -8.27 6.53 -1.78
N ALA A 87 -9.40 7.25 -1.81
CA ALA A 87 -10.24 7.32 -2.99
C ALA A 87 -9.50 7.99 -4.18
N GLY A 88 -8.76 9.07 -3.91
CA GLY A 88 -7.92 9.73 -4.91
C GLY A 88 -6.82 8.83 -5.47
N LEU A 89 -6.20 8.00 -4.64
CA LEU A 89 -5.24 6.99 -5.09
C LEU A 89 -5.89 6.01 -6.07
N ARG A 90 -7.04 5.44 -5.70
CA ARG A 90 -7.78 4.51 -6.58
C ARG A 90 -8.06 5.15 -7.94
N ASP A 91 -8.53 6.39 -7.94
CA ASP A 91 -8.90 7.10 -9.17
C ASP A 91 -7.67 7.42 -10.03
N ALA A 92 -6.52 7.72 -9.42
CA ALA A 92 -5.26 7.94 -10.14
C ALA A 92 -4.69 6.66 -10.78
N LEU A 93 -4.98 5.48 -10.21
CA LEU A 93 -4.49 4.18 -10.69
C LEU A 93 -5.39 3.54 -11.75
N ALA A 94 -6.65 3.98 -11.87
CA ALA A 94 -7.70 3.30 -12.64
C ALA A 94 -7.34 3.02 -14.11
N ASP A 95 -6.61 3.93 -14.75
CA ASP A 95 -6.27 3.84 -16.18
C ASP A 95 -4.79 3.46 -16.43
N THR A 96 -3.97 3.38 -15.38
CA THR A 96 -2.50 3.24 -15.50
C THR A 96 -1.97 1.92 -14.96
N VAL A 97 -2.68 1.29 -14.04
CA VAL A 97 -2.25 0.08 -13.35
C VAL A 97 -3.31 -1.01 -13.51
N ALA A 98 -2.87 -2.26 -13.68
CA ALA A 98 -3.79 -3.39 -13.73
C ALA A 98 -4.65 -3.45 -12.46
N ALA A 99 -5.94 -3.74 -12.61
CA ALA A 99 -6.92 -3.59 -11.53
C ALA A 99 -6.59 -4.42 -10.28
N ASP A 100 -5.99 -5.60 -10.46
CA ASP A 100 -5.52 -6.48 -9.39
C ASP A 100 -4.33 -5.89 -8.62
N VAL A 101 -3.37 -5.29 -9.35
CA VAL A 101 -2.22 -4.60 -8.74
C VAL A 101 -2.67 -3.33 -8.01
N ALA A 102 -3.53 -2.53 -8.64
CA ALA A 102 -4.08 -1.32 -8.04
C ALA A 102 -4.88 -1.65 -6.76
N ALA A 103 -5.67 -2.74 -6.77
CA ALA A 103 -6.38 -3.20 -5.58
C ALA A 103 -5.43 -3.63 -4.45
N GLY A 104 -4.27 -4.23 -4.79
CA GLY A 104 -3.22 -4.55 -3.83
C GLY A 104 -2.65 -3.31 -3.15
N TRP A 105 -2.28 -2.29 -3.94
CA TRP A 105 -1.71 -1.04 -3.41
C TRP A 105 -2.71 -0.26 -2.56
N VAL A 106 -3.97 -0.18 -3.02
CA VAL A 106 -5.06 0.46 -2.25
C VAL A 106 -5.29 -0.28 -0.93
N ARG A 107 -5.26 -1.62 -0.93
CA ARG A 107 -5.37 -2.41 0.30
C ARG A 107 -4.21 -2.12 1.25
N GLY A 108 -2.97 -2.12 0.77
CA GLY A 108 -1.80 -1.79 1.58
C GLY A 108 -1.89 -0.40 2.21
N ALA A 109 -2.40 0.59 1.45
CA ALA A 109 -2.63 1.94 1.97
C ALA A 109 -3.73 1.99 3.05
N VAL A 110 -4.81 1.21 2.87
CA VAL A 110 -5.89 1.10 3.88
C VAL A 110 -5.38 0.43 5.15
N ASP A 111 -4.62 -0.66 5.03
CA ASP A 111 -4.09 -1.41 6.17
C ASP A 111 -3.13 -0.54 6.99
N ALA A 112 -2.21 0.17 6.32
CA ALA A 112 -1.29 1.10 6.98
C ALA A 112 -2.04 2.25 7.71
N ALA A 113 -3.08 2.80 7.08
CA ALA A 113 -3.90 3.82 7.72
C ALA A 113 -4.67 3.27 8.94
N ALA A 114 -5.18 2.04 8.86
CA ALA A 114 -5.90 1.40 9.96
C ALA A 114 -5.00 1.10 11.17
N GLU A 115 -3.75 0.68 10.92
CA GLU A 115 -2.74 0.47 11.96
C GLU A 115 -2.43 1.78 12.70
N GLU A 116 -2.19 2.85 11.96
CA GLU A 116 -1.88 4.16 12.53
C GLU A 116 -3.07 4.74 13.33
N PHE A 117 -4.30 4.63 12.79
CA PHE A 117 -5.51 5.01 13.52
C PHE A 117 -5.64 4.22 14.84
N SER A 118 -5.41 2.91 14.80
CA SER A 118 -5.51 2.04 15.99
C SER A 118 -4.47 2.41 17.05
N SER A 119 -3.25 2.74 16.62
CA SER A 119 -2.18 3.26 17.49
C SER A 119 -2.60 4.56 18.17
N GLN A 120 -3.08 5.54 17.42
CA GLN A 120 -3.52 6.84 17.97
C GLN A 120 -4.74 6.71 18.88
N ALA A 121 -5.71 5.87 18.54
CA ALA A 121 -6.88 5.60 19.37
C ALA A 121 -6.49 4.96 20.71
N SER A 122 -5.56 4.00 20.69
CA SER A 122 -5.04 3.35 21.90
C SER A 122 -4.32 4.36 22.81
N GLN A 123 -3.44 5.20 22.25
CA GLN A 123 -2.77 6.26 23.00
C GLN A 123 -3.77 7.25 23.65
N LEU A 124 -4.86 7.60 22.94
CA LEU A 124 -5.90 8.48 23.46
C LEU A 124 -6.65 7.84 24.63
N LEU A 125 -7.00 6.56 24.53
CA LEU A 125 -7.65 5.80 25.60
C LEU A 125 -6.74 5.70 26.85
N GLU A 126 -5.44 5.52 26.66
CA GLU A 126 -4.47 5.53 27.76
C GLU A 126 -4.36 6.92 28.40
N SER A 127 -4.37 8.00 27.61
CA SER A 127 -4.28 9.38 28.12
C SER A 127 -5.50 9.86 28.92
N THR A 128 -6.60 9.12 28.87
CA THR A 128 -7.87 9.45 29.56
C THR A 128 -8.10 8.62 30.83
N ARG A 129 -7.20 7.69 31.15
CA ARG A 129 -7.14 6.99 32.44
C ARG A 129 -6.29 7.77 33.44
#